data_AF-A0A8J6KYZ5-F1
#
_entry.id   AF-A0A8J6KYZ5-F1
#
_cell.length_a   1.000
_cell.length_b   1.000
_cell.length_c   1.000
_cell.angle_alpha   90.00
_cell.angle_beta   90.00
_cell.angle_gamma   90.00
#
_symmetry.space_group_name_H-M   'P 1'
#
loop_
_entity.id
_entity.type
_entity.pdbx_description
1 polymer ?
#
loop_
_entity_poly.entity_id
_entity_poly.type
_entity_poly.pdbx_seq_one_letter_code
_entity_poly.pdbx_strand_id
1 'polypeptide(L)'
;MKETNRRWKFGGGDGDAVTWLLEQAEAGPRALQLEMQSLDVEPSTLRLAVSLSIFTSRQYKERDYVSKIENGLSSDGGHQVSQDGRIQVHPGAVAEEAVGRDALTAEGPLLAVPPAVRAAPGSPAKARRLGYKAKQGYVIYRIHVRRGGRKRPVPKGATYGKPVHHGVNQLKFARSLQSVAEERAGRHCGALRVLNSYWVGEDSTYKFFKVILIDPFHKAIRRNPDTQWITKPVHKHREMRGLTSAGRKSRGLGKGHKFHHTIGGSRRAAWRRRNTLQLHRYR
;
A
#
# COMPACT_ATOMS: atom_id res chain seq x y z
N MET A 1 55.80 47.85 -18.64
CA MET A 1 54.63 48.70 -18.94
C MET A 1 53.63 48.52 -17.80
N LYS A 2 53.65 49.46 -16.83
CA LYS A 2 52.57 50.44 -16.54
C LYS A 2 51.29 49.77 -15.99
N GLU A 3 51.13 49.70 -14.67
CA GLU A 3 50.47 50.71 -13.79
C GLU A 3 48.94 50.74 -13.86
N THR A 4 48.28 50.35 -12.74
CA THR A 4 47.27 51.09 -11.93
C THR A 4 46.03 51.70 -12.63
N ASN A 5 44.81 51.73 -12.08
CA ASN A 5 44.43 52.32 -10.79
C ASN A 5 42.90 52.23 -10.54
N ARG A 6 42.49 52.14 -9.25
CA ARG A 6 41.34 52.78 -8.56
C ARG A 6 39.88 52.36 -8.92
N ARG A 7 39.12 51.71 -8.02
CA ARG A 7 38.50 52.13 -6.73
C ARG A 7 37.27 53.05 -6.90
N TRP A 8 36.12 52.54 -6.45
CA TRP A 8 35.08 53.35 -5.79
C TRP A 8 34.77 52.71 -4.43
N LYS A 9 34.87 53.52 -3.37
CA LYS A 9 34.32 53.26 -2.04
C LYS A 9 33.08 54.12 -1.90
N PHE A 10 31.99 53.53 -1.43
CA PHE A 10 31.08 54.13 -0.46
C PHE A 10 31.12 53.17 0.74
N GLY A 11 31.38 53.56 1.99
CA GLY A 11 30.78 54.68 2.71
C GLY A 11 29.74 54.07 3.65
N GLY A 12 30.06 53.99 4.95
CA GLY A 12 29.40 53.10 5.92
C GLY A 12 27.97 53.47 6.32
N GLY A 13 27.35 52.53 7.03
CA GLY A 13 26.02 52.62 7.63
C GLY A 13 25.43 51.22 7.76
N ASP A 14 25.51 50.64 8.95
CA ASP A 14 24.93 49.35 9.31
C ASP A 14 23.42 49.35 9.02
N GLY A 15 23.02 48.50 8.08
CA GLY A 15 21.64 48.37 7.62
C GLY A 15 21.60 47.21 6.65
N ASP A 16 21.54 45.99 7.20
CA ASP A 16 21.52 44.74 6.47
C ASP A 16 20.52 44.79 5.31
N ALA A 17 20.94 44.38 4.10
CA ALA A 17 20.06 44.15 2.95
C ALA A 17 18.87 43.21 3.26
N VAL A 18 18.92 42.53 4.41
CA VAL A 18 17.90 41.65 4.98
C VAL A 18 16.70 42.45 5.53
N THR A 19 16.88 43.65 6.08
CA THR A 19 15.77 44.45 6.62
C THR A 19 14.95 45.13 5.53
N TRP A 20 15.59 45.59 4.45
CA TRP A 20 14.90 46.14 3.27
C TRP A 20 14.08 45.06 2.52
N LEU A 21 14.56 43.81 2.52
CA LEU A 21 13.82 42.67 1.95
C LEU A 21 12.63 42.20 2.81
N LEU A 22 12.65 42.49 4.11
CA LEU A 22 11.56 42.16 5.04
C LEU A 22 10.41 43.18 4.98
N GLU A 23 10.70 44.44 4.66
CA GLU A 23 9.70 45.52 4.56
C GLU A 23 8.86 45.46 3.26
N GLN A 24 9.28 44.64 2.28
CA GLN A 24 8.55 44.41 1.03
C GLN A 24 7.61 43.19 1.08
N ALA A 25 7.53 42.47 2.20
CA ALA A 25 6.74 41.25 2.33
C ALA A 25 5.24 41.46 2.65
N GLU A 26 4.79 42.70 2.87
CA GLU A 26 3.36 43.02 3.13
C GLU A 26 2.54 43.34 1.87
N ALA A 27 3.19 43.53 0.73
CA ALA A 27 2.50 43.76 -0.53
C ALA A 27 2.17 42.44 -1.22
N GLY A 28 0.89 42.05 -1.21
CA GLY A 28 0.41 40.82 -1.83
C GLY A 28 0.76 40.67 -3.33
N PRO A 29 0.62 39.46 -3.89
CA PRO A 29 1.19 39.05 -5.19
C PRO A 29 0.70 39.82 -6.44
N ARG A 30 -0.25 40.75 -6.29
CA ARG A 30 -0.71 41.64 -7.38
C ARG A 30 0.15 42.90 -7.55
N ALA A 31 0.90 43.33 -6.53
CA ALA A 31 1.74 44.52 -6.62
C ALA A 31 3.01 44.27 -7.46
N LEU A 32 3.62 43.09 -7.34
CA LEU A 32 4.83 42.70 -8.07
C LEU A 32 4.66 42.56 -9.59
N GLN A 33 3.41 42.49 -10.09
CA GLN A 33 3.14 42.31 -11.51
C GLN A 33 3.14 43.62 -12.30
N LEU A 34 3.03 44.78 -11.63
CA LEU A 34 3.04 46.10 -12.26
C LEU A 34 4.42 46.78 -12.20
N GLU A 35 5.30 46.39 -11.28
CA GLU A 35 6.62 47.01 -11.13
C GLU A 35 7.74 46.30 -11.93
N MET A 36 7.49 45.08 -12.44
CA MET A 36 8.45 44.31 -13.23
C MET A 36 8.40 44.57 -14.75
N GLN A 37 7.66 45.59 -15.21
CA GLN A 37 7.62 45.96 -16.63
C GLN A 37 8.67 47.00 -17.04
N SER A 38 9.53 47.47 -16.12
CA SER A 38 10.51 48.53 -16.41
C SER A 38 11.98 48.11 -16.34
N LEU A 39 12.29 46.81 -16.17
CA LEU A 39 13.67 46.32 -16.15
C LEU A 39 13.81 45.05 -16.98
N ASP A 40 14.55 45.14 -18.09
CA ASP A 40 14.89 44.03 -18.99
C ASP A 40 15.76 42.99 -18.27
N VAL A 41 15.15 41.95 -17.71
CA VAL A 41 15.84 40.83 -17.05
C VAL A 41 15.54 39.51 -17.77
N GLU A 42 16.61 38.82 -18.18
CA GLU A 42 16.57 37.58 -18.96
C GLU A 42 15.76 36.44 -18.30
N PRO A 43 14.97 35.64 -19.08
CA PRO A 43 13.97 34.70 -18.56
C PRO A 43 14.51 33.54 -17.69
N SER A 44 15.82 33.27 -17.73
CA SER A 44 16.47 32.25 -16.90
C SER A 44 16.55 32.65 -15.42
N THR A 45 16.61 33.95 -15.13
CA THR A 45 16.80 34.50 -13.78
C THR A 45 15.50 34.47 -12.97
N LEU A 46 14.36 34.63 -13.64
CA LEU A 46 13.02 34.56 -13.05
C LEU A 46 12.64 33.14 -12.57
N ARG A 47 13.13 32.10 -13.25
CA ARG A 47 12.85 30.70 -12.86
C ARG A 47 13.60 30.27 -11.61
N LEU A 48 14.78 30.82 -11.36
CA LEU A 48 15.54 30.55 -10.13
C LEU A 48 14.94 31.28 -8.92
N ALA A 49 14.47 32.52 -9.09
CA ALA A 49 13.83 33.29 -8.03
C ALA A 49 12.51 32.66 -7.53
N VAL A 50 11.66 32.17 -8.45
CA VAL A 50 10.42 31.46 -8.10
C VAL A 50 10.70 30.09 -7.45
N SER A 51 11.82 29.46 -7.78
CA SER A 51 12.21 28.17 -7.19
C SER A 51 12.75 28.32 -5.77
N LEU A 52 13.48 29.41 -5.47
CA LEU A 52 13.96 29.70 -4.11
C LEU A 52 12.84 30.14 -3.16
N SER A 53 11.81 30.86 -3.62
CA SER A 53 10.68 31.28 -2.77
C SER A 53 9.77 30.11 -2.35
N ILE A 54 9.66 29.08 -3.18
CA ILE A 54 8.93 27.84 -2.85
C ILE A 54 9.73 26.97 -1.87
N PHE A 55 11.07 27.06 -1.88
CA PHE A 55 11.93 26.29 -0.98
C PHE A 55 11.96 26.88 0.44
N THR A 56 12.02 28.21 0.58
CA THR A 56 12.04 28.90 1.89
C THR A 56 10.69 28.87 2.60
N SER A 57 9.58 28.94 1.88
CA SER A 57 8.21 28.85 2.44
C SER A 57 7.87 27.44 2.96
N ARG A 58 8.56 26.39 2.49
CA ARG A 58 8.38 25.00 2.96
C ARG A 58 9.14 24.71 4.26
N GLN A 59 10.27 25.37 4.48
CA GLN A 59 11.06 25.25 5.71
C GLN A 59 10.47 26.04 6.90
N TYR A 60 9.75 27.14 6.64
CA TYR A 60 9.12 27.93 7.70
C TYR A 60 7.88 27.26 8.31
N LYS A 61 7.12 26.48 7.53
CA LYS A 61 5.96 25.71 8.03
C LYS A 61 6.31 24.45 8.83
N GLU A 62 7.53 23.92 8.68
CA GLU A 62 7.99 22.77 9.47
C GLU A 62 8.50 23.18 10.87
N ARG A 63 8.96 24.42 11.06
CA ARG A 63 9.45 24.91 12.37
C ARG A 63 8.33 25.24 13.36
N ASP A 64 7.19 25.75 12.89
CA ASP A 64 6.03 26.05 13.76
C ASP A 64 5.22 24.81 14.20
N TYR A 65 5.45 23.67 13.56
CA TYR A 65 4.80 22.40 13.94
C TYR A 65 5.60 21.64 15.01
N VAL A 66 6.91 21.86 15.08
CA VAL A 66 7.79 21.22 16.08
C VAL A 66 7.76 21.98 17.41
N SER A 67 7.64 23.31 17.41
CA SER A 67 7.57 24.14 18.63
C SER A 67 6.27 23.98 19.44
N LYS A 68 5.18 23.49 18.81
CA LYS A 68 3.90 23.21 19.48
C LYS A 68 3.82 21.84 20.15
N ILE A 69 4.75 20.93 19.86
CA ILE A 69 4.79 19.60 20.50
C ILE A 69 5.65 19.61 21.78
N GLU A 70 6.62 20.51 21.89
CA GLU A 70 7.56 20.52 23.03
C GLU A 70 7.10 21.33 24.25
N ASN A 71 6.07 22.19 24.13
CA ASN A 71 5.61 23.06 25.23
C ASN A 71 4.26 22.65 25.86
N GLY A 72 3.81 21.40 25.68
CA GLY A 72 2.49 20.93 26.14
C GLY A 72 2.49 20.00 27.36
N LEU A 73 3.61 19.88 28.09
CA LEU A 73 3.71 18.97 29.25
C LEU A 73 4.05 19.75 30.53
N SER A 74 3.02 20.18 31.26
CA SER A 74 3.10 20.41 32.70
C SER A 74 1.74 20.22 33.40
N SER A 75 1.76 19.28 34.37
CA SER A 75 0.94 19.14 35.59
C SER A 75 -0.60 19.13 35.49
N ASP A 76 -1.21 17.93 35.57
CA ASP A 76 -1.86 17.43 36.81
C ASP A 76 -2.68 16.15 36.56
N GLY A 77 -2.63 15.21 37.52
CA GLY A 77 -3.50 14.02 37.58
C GLY A 77 -2.77 12.68 37.43
N GLY A 78 -2.40 12.09 38.57
CA GLY A 78 -1.59 10.88 38.64
C GLY A 78 -2.23 9.62 38.03
N HIS A 79 -1.47 8.93 37.18
CA HIS A 79 -1.69 7.53 36.78
C HIS A 79 -0.37 6.77 36.98
N GLN A 80 -0.36 5.81 37.91
CA GLN A 80 0.78 4.91 38.07
C GLN A 80 0.78 3.88 36.94
N VAL A 81 1.88 3.82 36.19
CA VAL A 81 2.11 2.89 35.08
C VAL A 81 2.55 1.54 35.65
N SER A 82 1.74 0.49 35.47
CA SER A 82 2.15 -0.90 35.72
C SER A 82 3.04 -1.41 34.57
N GLN A 83 4.07 -2.19 34.89
CA GLN A 83 5.20 -2.58 34.04
C GLN A 83 4.85 -3.39 32.76
N ASP A 84 3.58 -3.69 32.50
CA ASP A 84 3.14 -4.50 31.35
C ASP A 84 2.32 -3.74 30.27
N GLY A 85 2.33 -2.40 30.28
CA GLY A 85 1.83 -1.60 29.15
C GLY A 85 0.34 -1.76 28.81
N ARG A 86 -0.50 -2.19 29.76
CA ARG A 86 -1.96 -2.17 29.66
C ARG A 86 -2.53 -1.11 30.60
N ILE A 87 -3.32 -0.19 30.05
CA ILE A 87 -4.12 0.76 30.83
C ILE A 87 -5.31 -0.02 31.41
N GLN A 88 -5.45 -0.04 32.73
CA GLN A 88 -6.65 -0.51 33.43
C GLN A 88 -7.53 0.71 33.75
N VAL A 89 -8.82 0.65 33.39
CA VAL A 89 -9.80 1.67 33.78
C VAL A 89 -10.74 1.03 34.81
N HIS A 90 -10.97 1.70 35.94
CA HIS A 90 -11.77 1.18 37.05
C HIS A 90 -13.28 1.12 36.71
N PRO A 91 -14.00 0.09 37.20
CA PRO A 91 -15.43 -0.08 36.96
C PRO A 91 -16.24 0.87 37.85
N GLY A 92 -16.53 2.06 37.33
CA GLY A 92 -17.39 3.05 37.99
C GLY A 92 -17.85 4.20 37.09
N ALA A 93 -17.45 4.21 35.81
CA ALA A 93 -17.79 5.24 34.83
C ALA A 93 -18.64 4.69 33.68
N VAL A 94 -19.63 3.84 33.97
CA VAL A 94 -20.58 3.31 32.98
C VAL A 94 -21.94 3.89 33.31
N ALA A 95 -22.32 4.97 32.62
CA ALA A 95 -23.71 5.40 32.58
C ALA A 95 -24.52 4.40 31.74
N GLU A 96 -25.66 3.97 32.28
CA GLU A 96 -26.61 3.08 31.63
C GLU A 96 -27.14 3.65 30.31
N GLU A 97 -26.85 2.99 29.20
CA GLU A 97 -27.80 2.82 28.11
C GLU A 97 -27.62 1.42 27.52
N ALA A 98 -28.41 0.47 28.02
CA ALA A 98 -28.49 -0.88 27.50
C ALA A 98 -29.95 -1.22 27.19
N VAL A 99 -30.43 -0.85 26.00
CA VAL A 99 -31.55 -1.51 25.33
C VAL A 99 -31.23 -1.60 23.84
N GLY A 100 -31.27 -2.82 23.32
CA GLY A 100 -30.53 -3.21 22.12
C GLY A 100 -30.90 -2.52 20.81
N ARG A 101 -29.88 -2.38 19.95
CA ARG A 101 -29.91 -2.50 18.49
C ARG A 101 -28.47 -2.43 17.97
N ASP A 102 -28.22 -3.22 16.93
CA ASP A 102 -26.98 -3.42 16.17
C ASP A 102 -25.95 -2.26 16.18
N ALA A 103 -24.77 -2.49 16.76
CA ALA A 103 -23.63 -1.59 16.60
C ALA A 103 -22.81 -1.98 15.35
N LEU A 104 -23.33 -1.59 14.19
CA LEU A 104 -22.50 -1.16 13.07
C LEU A 104 -22.02 0.28 13.35
N THR A 105 -20.82 0.60 12.82
CA THR A 105 -20.18 1.93 12.67
C THR A 105 -19.58 2.55 13.95
N ALA A 106 -18.41 3.18 13.96
CA ALA A 106 -17.76 4.05 12.96
C ALA A 106 -16.36 3.53 12.55
N GLU A 107 -15.84 3.72 11.34
CA GLU A 107 -15.71 4.99 10.61
C GLU A 107 -16.30 4.92 9.18
N GLY A 108 -17.37 5.68 8.93
CA GLY A 108 -17.82 6.21 7.63
C GLY A 108 -18.36 5.24 6.55
N PRO A 109 -19.44 5.59 5.83
CA PRO A 109 -19.81 4.91 4.59
C PRO A 109 -18.89 5.44 3.49
N LEU A 110 -17.71 4.85 3.33
CA LEU A 110 -17.00 4.98 2.07
C LEU A 110 -17.80 4.21 1.02
N LEU A 111 -18.72 4.92 0.35
CA LEU A 111 -19.36 4.52 -0.92
C LEU A 111 -18.33 4.22 -2.03
N ALA A 112 -17.03 4.37 -1.75
CA ALA A 112 -15.95 3.73 -2.50
C ALA A 112 -14.76 3.42 -1.56
N VAL A 113 -14.75 2.25 -0.91
CA VAL A 113 -13.50 1.74 -0.33
C VAL A 113 -12.53 1.52 -1.50
N PRO A 114 -11.33 2.15 -1.51
CA PRO A 114 -10.32 1.89 -2.52
C PRO A 114 -10.07 0.39 -2.64
N PRO A 115 -9.72 -0.12 -3.83
CA PRO A 115 -9.59 -1.56 -4.05
C PRO A 115 -8.61 -2.25 -3.10
N ALA A 116 -7.66 -1.50 -2.52
CA ALA A 116 -6.77 -1.94 -1.45
C ALA A 116 -6.58 -0.82 -0.41
N VAL A 117 -6.87 -1.10 0.86
CA VAL A 117 -6.65 -0.17 1.99
C VAL A 117 -5.82 -0.85 3.08
N ARG A 118 -4.82 -0.17 3.64
CA ARG A 118 -4.06 -0.67 4.78
C ARG A 118 -4.97 -0.73 6.01
N ALA A 119 -5.01 -1.88 6.70
CA ALA A 119 -5.96 -2.11 7.78
C ALA A 119 -5.33 -2.83 8.98
N ALA A 120 -5.85 -2.54 10.17
CA ALA A 120 -5.55 -3.33 11.36
C ALA A 120 -6.08 -4.78 11.22
N PRO A 121 -5.44 -5.77 11.87
CA PRO A 121 -5.90 -7.15 11.90
C PRO A 121 -7.15 -7.28 12.80
N GLY A 122 -8.31 -6.76 12.39
CA GLY A 122 -9.59 -6.90 13.12
C GLY A 122 -10.05 -8.34 13.44
N SER A 123 -9.24 -9.37 13.16
CA SER A 123 -9.37 -10.72 13.72
C SER A 123 -7.95 -11.28 13.97
N PRO A 124 -7.31 -10.93 15.09
CA PRO A 124 -5.90 -11.23 15.32
C PRO A 124 -5.62 -12.74 15.40
N ALA A 125 -6.55 -13.53 15.94
CA ALA A 125 -6.40 -14.99 16.04
C ALA A 125 -6.27 -15.68 14.68
N LYS A 126 -7.11 -15.31 13.71
CA LYS A 126 -7.07 -15.90 12.36
C LYS A 126 -5.81 -15.48 11.60
N ALA A 127 -5.42 -14.21 11.72
CA ALA A 127 -4.20 -13.71 11.11
C ALA A 127 -2.97 -14.45 11.66
N ARG A 128 -2.88 -14.63 13.00
CA ARG A 128 -1.80 -15.36 13.67
C ARG A 128 -1.69 -16.81 13.17
N ARG A 129 -2.81 -17.52 13.03
CA ARG A 129 -2.83 -18.89 12.47
C ARG A 129 -2.24 -18.98 11.06
N LEU A 130 -2.32 -17.91 10.28
CA LEU A 130 -1.83 -17.84 8.90
C LEU A 130 -0.40 -17.30 8.80
N GLY A 131 0.27 -17.08 9.93
CA GLY A 131 1.67 -16.66 10.01
C GLY A 131 1.90 -15.16 10.21
N TYR A 132 0.84 -14.38 10.50
CA TYR A 132 1.02 -12.99 10.94
C TYR A 132 1.67 -12.94 12.32
N LYS A 133 2.68 -12.09 12.46
CA LYS A 133 3.28 -11.71 13.74
C LYS A 133 3.21 -10.19 13.86
N ALA A 134 2.92 -9.69 15.06
CA ALA A 134 2.90 -8.25 15.34
C ALA A 134 4.34 -7.73 15.49
N LYS A 135 5.05 -7.62 14.36
CA LYS A 135 6.41 -7.11 14.26
C LYS A 135 6.57 -6.28 12.99
N GLN A 136 7.55 -5.39 12.97
CA GLN A 136 7.83 -4.54 11.81
C GLN A 136 8.13 -5.39 10.55
N GLY A 137 7.71 -4.88 9.39
CA GLY A 137 7.81 -5.57 8.10
C GLY A 137 6.61 -6.45 7.75
N TYR A 138 5.62 -6.60 8.64
CA TYR A 138 4.31 -7.17 8.31
C TYR A 138 3.30 -6.06 7.98
N VAL A 139 2.53 -6.24 6.92
CA VAL A 139 1.47 -5.31 6.51
C VAL A 139 0.21 -6.10 6.17
N ILE A 140 -0.95 -5.53 6.48
CA ILE A 140 -2.25 -6.11 6.12
C ILE A 140 -2.98 -5.13 5.23
N TYR A 141 -3.43 -5.62 4.08
CA TYR A 141 -4.30 -4.89 3.17
C TYR A 141 -5.68 -5.53 3.12
N ARG A 142 -6.73 -4.72 3.22
CA ARG A 142 -8.11 -5.11 2.97
C ARG A 142 -8.41 -4.89 1.50
N ILE A 143 -8.93 -5.92 0.83
CA ILE A 143 -9.27 -5.91 -0.59
C ILE A 143 -10.66 -6.48 -0.76
N HIS A 144 -11.44 -5.83 -1.61
CA HIS A 144 -12.73 -6.34 -2.06
C HIS A 144 -12.64 -6.94 -3.47
N VAL A 145 -13.45 -7.96 -3.72
CA VAL A 145 -13.58 -8.60 -5.04
C VAL A 145 -15.06 -8.79 -5.33
N ARG A 146 -15.51 -8.42 -6.53
CA ARG A 146 -16.90 -8.65 -6.96
C ARG A 146 -17.23 -10.14 -6.88
N ARG A 147 -18.40 -10.44 -6.32
CA ARG A 147 -18.98 -11.78 -6.24
C ARG A 147 -19.51 -12.20 -7.62
N GLY A 148 -19.80 -13.50 -7.74
CA GLY A 148 -20.39 -14.09 -8.94
C GLY A 148 -19.38 -14.63 -9.95
N GLY A 149 -19.94 -15.10 -11.08
CA GLY A 149 -19.18 -15.58 -12.22
C GLY A 149 -18.56 -14.46 -13.04
N ARG A 150 -17.82 -14.82 -14.09
CA ARG A 150 -17.27 -13.85 -15.03
C ARG A 150 -17.85 -14.13 -16.41
N LYS A 151 -18.50 -13.12 -16.98
CA LYS A 151 -18.94 -13.16 -18.37
C LYS A 151 -17.72 -13.30 -19.27
N ARG A 152 -17.84 -14.09 -20.34
CA ARG A 152 -16.83 -14.08 -21.40
C ARG A 152 -16.75 -12.69 -22.03
N PRO A 153 -15.55 -12.09 -22.19
CA PRO A 153 -15.41 -10.81 -22.86
C PRO A 153 -15.57 -10.99 -24.38
N VAL A 154 -16.82 -11.00 -24.86
CA VAL A 154 -17.17 -11.08 -26.28
C VAL A 154 -18.11 -9.93 -26.66
N PRO A 155 -17.85 -9.22 -27.78
CA PRO A 155 -18.78 -8.22 -28.29
C PRO A 155 -20.13 -8.85 -28.63
N LYS A 156 -21.22 -8.28 -28.12
CA LYS A 156 -22.62 -8.73 -28.36
C LYS A 156 -22.90 -10.22 -28.08
N GLY A 157 -22.00 -10.95 -27.41
CA GLY A 157 -22.16 -12.40 -27.19
C GLY A 157 -21.67 -13.29 -28.35
N ALA A 158 -21.15 -12.71 -29.44
CA ALA A 158 -20.72 -13.47 -30.60
C ALA A 158 -19.34 -14.11 -30.37
N THR A 159 -19.27 -15.46 -30.39
CA THR A 159 -18.02 -16.22 -30.21
C THR A 159 -17.45 -16.74 -31.55
N TYR A 160 -18.28 -16.88 -32.59
CA TYR A 160 -17.90 -17.40 -33.91
C TYR A 160 -17.17 -18.76 -33.86
N GLY A 161 -17.88 -19.83 -33.47
CA GLY A 161 -17.26 -21.16 -33.40
C GLY A 161 -18.27 -22.30 -33.32
N LYS A 162 -17.80 -23.46 -32.84
CA LYS A 162 -18.69 -24.62 -32.61
C LYS A 162 -19.72 -24.28 -31.51
N PRO A 163 -20.96 -24.78 -31.57
CA PRO A 163 -22.02 -24.48 -30.59
C PRO A 163 -21.62 -24.71 -29.12
N VAL A 164 -20.79 -25.72 -28.85
CA VAL A 164 -20.25 -26.01 -27.49
C VAL A 164 -19.49 -24.83 -26.87
N HIS A 165 -18.95 -23.93 -27.68
CA HIS A 165 -18.20 -22.76 -27.22
C HIS A 165 -19.06 -21.49 -27.12
N HIS A 166 -20.35 -21.51 -27.45
CA HIS A 166 -21.20 -20.31 -27.46
C HIS A 166 -21.64 -19.83 -26.06
N GLY A 167 -21.30 -20.53 -24.98
CA GLY A 167 -21.64 -20.12 -23.61
C GLY A 167 -20.94 -18.82 -23.16
N VAL A 168 -21.71 -17.83 -22.70
CA VAL A 168 -21.20 -16.49 -22.31
C VAL A 168 -21.43 -16.16 -20.82
N ASN A 169 -22.64 -16.34 -20.30
CA ASN A 169 -23.04 -15.78 -19.00
C ASN A 169 -22.75 -16.68 -17.79
N GLN A 170 -22.96 -17.99 -17.89
CA GLN A 170 -22.90 -18.90 -16.75
C GLN A 170 -21.49 -19.49 -16.47
N LEU A 171 -20.46 -18.88 -17.05
CA LEU A 171 -19.07 -19.34 -16.88
C LEU A 171 -18.54 -19.04 -15.47
N LYS A 172 -17.86 -20.02 -14.88
CA LYS A 172 -17.20 -19.89 -13.58
C LYS A 172 -15.71 -19.68 -13.77
N PHE A 173 -15.13 -18.82 -12.94
CA PHE A 173 -13.69 -18.57 -13.01
C PHE A 173 -12.90 -19.74 -12.41
N ALA A 174 -11.80 -20.13 -13.05
CA ALA A 174 -11.01 -21.29 -12.63
C ALA A 174 -10.32 -21.12 -11.26
N ARG A 175 -10.10 -19.87 -10.81
CA ARG A 175 -9.45 -19.54 -9.54
C ARG A 175 -10.47 -19.00 -8.54
N SER A 176 -10.20 -19.17 -7.25
CA SER A 176 -11.05 -18.63 -6.19
C SER A 176 -10.99 -17.09 -6.14
N LEU A 177 -12.06 -16.46 -5.65
CA LEU A 177 -12.08 -15.00 -5.43
C LEU A 177 -10.99 -14.55 -4.46
N GLN A 178 -10.65 -15.40 -3.48
CA GLN A 178 -9.54 -15.16 -2.55
C GLN A 178 -8.19 -15.09 -3.27
N SER A 179 -7.92 -16.00 -4.22
CA SER A 179 -6.69 -15.95 -5.02
C SER A 179 -6.63 -14.70 -5.92
N VAL A 180 -7.79 -14.24 -6.42
CA VAL A 180 -7.89 -12.98 -7.16
C VAL A 180 -7.58 -11.79 -6.26
N ALA A 181 -8.03 -11.80 -5.01
CA ALA A 181 -7.72 -10.74 -4.04
C ALA A 181 -6.22 -10.67 -3.75
N GLU A 182 -5.56 -11.82 -3.57
CA GLU A 182 -4.11 -11.88 -3.39
C GLU A 182 -3.35 -11.30 -4.60
N GLU A 183 -3.78 -11.62 -5.81
CA GLU A 183 -3.18 -11.07 -7.03
C GLU A 183 -3.38 -9.55 -7.15
N ARG A 184 -4.57 -9.03 -6.81
CA ARG A 184 -4.81 -7.58 -6.74
C ARG A 184 -3.86 -6.92 -5.73
N ALA A 185 -3.67 -7.52 -4.56
CA ALA A 185 -2.75 -7.04 -3.53
C ALA A 185 -1.31 -7.02 -4.04
N GLY A 186 -0.85 -8.12 -4.61
CA GLY A 186 0.53 -8.28 -5.07
C GLY A 186 0.87 -7.35 -6.25
N ARG A 187 -0.11 -7.03 -7.10
CA ARG A 187 0.06 -6.03 -8.17
C ARG A 187 0.12 -4.61 -7.62
N HIS A 188 -0.75 -4.28 -6.68
CA HIS A 188 -0.77 -2.95 -6.07
C HIS A 188 0.48 -2.71 -5.20
N CYS A 189 0.91 -3.72 -4.45
CA CYS A 189 2.07 -3.69 -3.58
C CYS A 189 3.24 -4.50 -4.15
N GLY A 190 3.75 -4.12 -5.32
CA GLY A 190 4.78 -4.88 -6.06
C GLY A 190 6.09 -5.12 -5.30
N ALA A 191 6.46 -4.20 -4.39
CA ALA A 191 7.64 -4.33 -3.53
C ALA A 191 7.50 -5.42 -2.46
N LEU A 192 6.27 -5.68 -2.01
CA LEU A 192 5.97 -6.61 -0.92
C LEU A 192 5.76 -8.03 -1.44
N ARG A 193 5.73 -9.00 -0.52
CA ARG A 193 5.45 -10.42 -0.82
C ARG A 193 4.20 -10.88 -0.10
N VAL A 194 3.26 -11.47 -0.84
CA VAL A 194 2.04 -12.04 -0.26
C VAL A 194 2.40 -13.29 0.54
N LEU A 195 2.11 -13.29 1.85
CA LEU A 195 2.23 -14.47 2.70
C LEU A 195 0.99 -15.35 2.55
N ASN A 196 -0.17 -14.80 2.89
CA ASN A 196 -1.44 -15.51 2.91
C ASN A 196 -2.61 -14.52 2.95
N SER A 197 -3.84 -15.03 2.93
CA SER A 197 -5.05 -14.20 3.03
C SER A 197 -6.16 -14.90 3.82
N TYR A 198 -7.14 -14.13 4.28
CA TYR A 198 -8.34 -14.65 4.94
C TYR A 198 -9.58 -13.83 4.62
N TRP A 199 -10.74 -14.49 4.70
CA TRP A 199 -12.05 -13.85 4.56
C TRP A 199 -12.39 -13.05 5.81
N VAL A 200 -13.05 -11.91 5.61
CA VAL A 200 -13.48 -11.01 6.69
C VAL A 200 -14.99 -10.85 6.72
N GLY A 201 -15.59 -10.69 5.55
CA GLY A 201 -17.01 -10.41 5.40
C GLY A 201 -17.41 -10.49 3.95
N GLU A 202 -18.71 -10.56 3.69
CA GLU A 202 -19.27 -10.44 2.35
C GLU A 202 -20.56 -9.65 2.39
N ASP A 203 -20.82 -8.92 1.32
CA ASP A 203 -22.10 -8.27 1.06
C ASP A 203 -22.75 -8.93 -0.17
N SER A 204 -23.83 -8.36 -0.71
CA SER A 204 -24.50 -8.88 -1.91
C SER A 204 -23.61 -8.86 -3.16
N THR A 205 -22.74 -7.85 -3.31
CA THR A 205 -22.00 -7.53 -4.54
C THR A 205 -20.51 -7.88 -4.47
N TYR A 206 -19.90 -7.85 -3.28
CA TYR A 206 -18.48 -7.93 -3.00
C TYR A 206 -18.19 -8.89 -1.85
N LYS A 207 -17.00 -9.48 -1.93
CA LYS A 207 -16.41 -10.28 -0.87
C LYS A 207 -15.12 -9.62 -0.41
N PHE A 208 -14.98 -9.46 0.90
CA PHE A 208 -13.86 -8.77 1.51
C PHE A 208 -12.85 -9.78 2.07
N PHE A 209 -11.59 -9.55 1.74
CA PHE A 209 -10.45 -10.32 2.21
C PHE A 209 -9.40 -9.41 2.84
N LYS A 210 -8.71 -9.92 3.84
CA LYS A 210 -7.46 -9.34 4.33
C LYS A 210 -6.30 -10.18 3.82
N VAL A 211 -5.35 -9.50 3.17
CA VAL A 211 -4.13 -10.11 2.62
C VAL A 211 -2.96 -9.70 3.50
N ILE A 212 -2.22 -10.68 3.99
CA ILE A 212 -1.03 -10.51 4.81
C ILE A 212 0.16 -10.42 3.84
N LEU A 213 0.86 -9.30 3.89
CA LEU A 213 2.03 -8.98 3.10
C LEU A 213 3.25 -8.85 4.00
N ILE A 214 4.41 -9.17 3.46
CA ILE A 214 5.71 -9.06 4.11
C ILE A 214 6.62 -8.19 3.26
N ASP A 215 7.34 -7.27 3.89
CA ASP A 215 8.44 -6.53 3.28
C ASP A 215 9.74 -7.37 3.31
N PRO A 216 10.26 -7.81 2.15
CA PRO A 216 11.48 -8.59 2.09
C PRO A 216 12.77 -7.80 2.37
N PHE A 217 12.72 -6.46 2.33
CA PHE A 217 13.88 -5.59 2.59
C PHE A 217 14.01 -5.20 4.06
N HIS A 218 12.96 -5.36 4.86
CA HIS A 218 12.96 -5.02 6.28
C HIS A 218 13.91 -5.92 7.10
N LYS A 219 14.81 -5.32 7.89
CA LYS A 219 15.83 -6.04 8.70
C LYS A 219 15.19 -7.06 9.66
N ALA A 220 14.08 -6.72 10.32
CA ALA A 220 13.35 -7.61 11.22
C ALA A 220 12.80 -8.89 10.55
N ILE A 221 12.58 -8.87 9.24
CA ILE A 221 12.15 -10.04 8.45
C ILE A 221 13.36 -10.86 8.03
N ARG A 222 14.42 -10.18 7.55
CA ARG A 222 15.63 -10.83 7.03
C ARG A 222 16.44 -11.54 8.10
N ARG A 223 16.50 -10.98 9.31
CA ARG A 223 17.23 -11.55 10.46
C ARG A 223 16.47 -12.69 11.16
N ASN A 224 15.16 -12.80 10.93
CA ASN A 224 14.34 -13.80 11.62
C ASN A 224 14.26 -15.10 10.79
N PRO A 225 14.76 -16.24 11.30
CA PRO A 225 14.84 -17.49 10.55
C PRO A 225 13.48 -18.04 10.10
N ASP A 226 12.41 -17.85 10.90
CA ASP A 226 11.06 -18.32 10.58
C ASP A 226 10.48 -17.67 9.32
N THR A 227 10.87 -16.43 9.04
CA THR A 227 10.30 -15.60 7.98
C THR A 227 11.25 -15.37 6.82
N GLN A 228 12.55 -15.53 7.04
CA GLN A 228 13.59 -15.24 6.06
C GLN A 228 13.40 -15.99 4.75
N TRP A 229 12.81 -17.20 4.78
CA TRP A 229 12.56 -17.99 3.57
C TRP A 229 11.82 -17.17 2.49
N ILE A 230 10.84 -16.32 2.84
CA ILE A 230 10.04 -15.57 1.86
C ILE A 230 10.83 -14.47 1.13
N THR A 231 11.97 -14.06 1.69
CA THR A 231 12.84 -13.02 1.11
C THR A 231 13.66 -13.52 -0.07
N LYS A 232 13.79 -14.85 -0.24
CA LYS A 232 14.54 -15.45 -1.35
C LYS A 232 13.90 -15.09 -2.69
N PRO A 233 14.70 -14.88 -3.76
CA PRO A 233 14.18 -14.47 -5.07
C PRO A 233 13.22 -15.49 -5.70
N VAL A 234 13.29 -16.77 -5.33
CA VAL A 234 12.36 -17.80 -5.81
C VAL A 234 10.92 -17.59 -5.34
N HIS A 235 10.67 -16.73 -4.35
CA HIS A 235 9.34 -16.42 -3.81
C HIS A 235 8.75 -15.12 -4.33
N LYS A 236 9.37 -14.47 -5.33
CA LYS A 236 8.78 -13.34 -6.03
C LYS A 236 7.43 -13.73 -6.64
N HIS A 237 6.43 -12.85 -6.49
CA HIS A 237 5.07 -12.98 -7.02
C HIS A 237 4.47 -14.40 -6.91
N ARG A 238 4.50 -14.98 -5.71
CA ARG A 238 3.98 -16.33 -5.44
C ARG A 238 2.46 -16.44 -5.63
N GLU A 239 1.74 -15.35 -5.43
CA GLU A 239 0.31 -15.20 -5.69
C GLU A 239 -0.03 -15.37 -7.18
N MET A 240 0.77 -14.78 -8.08
CA MET A 240 0.56 -14.88 -9.53
C MET A 240 0.83 -16.29 -10.06
N ARG A 241 1.74 -17.03 -9.38
CA ARG A 241 2.08 -18.42 -9.71
C ARG A 241 1.21 -19.46 -9.01
N GLY A 242 0.23 -19.03 -8.21
CA GLY A 242 -0.67 -19.92 -7.47
C GLY A 242 0.05 -20.78 -6.43
N LEU A 243 1.03 -20.21 -5.72
CA LEU A 243 1.80 -20.87 -4.65
C LEU A 243 1.35 -20.47 -3.24
N THR A 244 0.41 -19.53 -3.12
CA THR A 244 -0.31 -19.20 -1.89
C THR A 244 -1.29 -20.31 -1.52
N SER A 245 -1.81 -20.31 -0.29
CA SER A 245 -2.77 -21.32 0.15
C SER A 245 -4.03 -21.33 -0.73
N ALA A 246 -4.55 -20.15 -1.08
CA ALA A 246 -5.72 -20.00 -1.95
C ALA A 246 -5.42 -20.41 -3.40
N GLY A 247 -4.25 -20.03 -3.93
CA GLY A 247 -3.83 -20.40 -5.29
C GLY A 247 -3.53 -21.89 -5.46
N ARG A 248 -3.00 -22.56 -4.42
CA ARG A 248 -2.74 -24.01 -4.47
C ARG A 248 -4.03 -24.83 -4.53
N LYS A 249 -5.11 -24.38 -3.89
CA LYS A 249 -6.41 -25.09 -3.88
C LYS A 249 -7.00 -25.21 -5.28
N SER A 250 -6.94 -24.17 -6.11
CA SER A 250 -7.49 -24.22 -7.47
C SER A 250 -6.69 -25.13 -8.43
N ARG A 251 -5.44 -25.44 -8.10
CA ARG A 251 -4.59 -26.30 -8.93
C ARG A 251 -4.95 -27.79 -8.84
N GLY A 252 -5.76 -28.21 -7.86
CA GLY A 252 -6.11 -29.62 -7.66
C GLY A 252 -4.90 -30.50 -7.35
N LEU A 253 -3.98 -29.99 -6.52
CA LEU A 253 -2.82 -30.75 -6.05
C LEU A 253 -3.24 -31.62 -4.85
N GLY A 254 -2.77 -32.86 -4.81
CA GLY A 254 -3.05 -33.79 -3.72
C GLY A 254 -2.32 -35.12 -3.92
N LYS A 255 -2.62 -36.08 -3.05
CA LYS A 255 -2.06 -37.44 -3.09
C LYS A 255 -3.20 -38.46 -3.22
N GLY A 256 -2.95 -39.57 -3.91
CA GLY A 256 -3.91 -40.66 -4.11
C GLY A 256 -4.59 -40.65 -5.48
N HIS A 257 -5.41 -41.68 -5.73
CA HIS A 257 -6.05 -41.98 -7.02
C HIS A 257 -6.87 -40.80 -7.59
N LYS A 258 -7.50 -40.00 -6.71
CA LYS A 258 -8.29 -38.81 -7.10
C LYS A 258 -7.46 -37.66 -7.72
N PHE A 259 -6.13 -37.67 -7.56
CA PHE A 259 -5.24 -36.60 -8.02
C PHE A 259 -4.36 -36.99 -9.22
N HIS A 260 -4.76 -38.00 -9.98
CA HIS A 260 -3.98 -38.50 -11.12
C HIS A 260 -3.75 -37.43 -12.22
N HIS A 261 -4.61 -36.43 -12.33
CA HIS A 261 -4.43 -35.32 -13.27
C HIS A 261 -3.23 -34.42 -12.96
N THR A 262 -2.66 -34.46 -11.75
CA THR A 262 -1.56 -33.55 -11.32
C THR A 262 -0.28 -34.29 -10.94
N ILE A 263 -0.15 -35.58 -11.28
CA ILE A 263 1.08 -36.37 -11.10
C ILE A 263 2.25 -35.68 -11.81
N GLY A 264 3.34 -35.39 -11.10
CA GLY A 264 4.47 -34.59 -11.60
C GLY A 264 4.34 -33.08 -11.34
N GLY A 265 3.39 -32.64 -10.50
CA GLY A 265 3.34 -31.30 -9.91
C GLY A 265 2.37 -30.30 -10.58
N SER A 266 1.91 -30.56 -11.80
CA SER A 266 0.87 -29.74 -12.46
C SER A 266 0.13 -30.52 -13.54
N ARG A 267 -1.08 -30.07 -13.92
CA ARG A 267 -1.86 -30.69 -15.01
C ARG A 267 -1.11 -30.72 -16.33
N ARG A 268 -0.43 -29.62 -16.68
CA ARG A 268 0.37 -29.53 -17.92
C ARG A 268 1.61 -30.43 -17.87
N ALA A 269 2.26 -30.58 -16.72
CA ALA A 269 3.36 -31.53 -16.58
C ALA A 269 2.89 -32.98 -16.75
N ALA A 270 1.77 -33.33 -16.10
CA ALA A 270 1.16 -34.66 -16.24
C ALA A 270 0.75 -34.96 -17.69
N TRP A 271 0.13 -34.00 -18.37
CA TRP A 271 -0.26 -34.14 -19.78
C TRP A 271 0.96 -34.31 -20.68
N ARG A 272 1.99 -33.45 -20.57
CA ARG A 272 3.20 -33.57 -21.38
C ARG A 272 3.84 -34.95 -21.24
N ARG A 273 4.07 -35.42 -20.02
CA ARG A 273 4.66 -36.75 -19.77
C ARG A 273 3.89 -37.90 -20.43
N ARG A 274 2.56 -37.82 -20.49
CA ARG A 274 1.70 -38.86 -21.12
C ARG A 274 1.67 -38.79 -22.65
N ASN A 275 1.90 -37.60 -23.22
CA ASN A 275 1.81 -37.36 -24.65
C ASN A 275 3.21 -37.26 -25.31
N THR A 276 4.28 -37.50 -24.56
CA THR A 276 5.64 -37.59 -25.09
C THR A 276 5.97 -39.05 -25.39
N LEU A 277 6.06 -39.40 -26.67
CA LEU A 277 6.55 -40.68 -27.13
C LEU A 277 8.01 -40.86 -26.68
N GLN A 278 8.30 -41.90 -25.90
CA GLN A 278 9.66 -42.22 -25.45
C GLN A 278 10.35 -43.06 -26.51
N LEU A 279 11.37 -42.51 -27.16
CA LEU A 279 12.17 -43.20 -28.16
C LEU A 279 13.55 -43.49 -27.59
N HIS A 280 13.70 -44.68 -27.03
CA HIS A 280 14.99 -45.16 -26.54
C HIS A 280 15.91 -45.48 -27.73
N ARG A 281 17.22 -45.36 -27.53
CA ARG A 281 18.25 -45.60 -28.56
C ARG A 281 18.17 -47.03 -29.11
N TYR A 282 17.93 -47.98 -28.24
CA TYR A 282 17.68 -49.39 -28.58
C TYR A 282 16.22 -49.69 -28.20
N ARG A 283 15.50 -50.36 -29.10
CA ARG A 283 14.09 -50.72 -28.93
C ARG A 283 13.94 -52.22 -28.90
#